data_AF-A0A7C5XUK9-F1
#
_entry.id   AF-A0A7C5XUK9-F1
#
_cell.length_a   1.000
_cell.length_b   1.000
_cell.length_c   1.000
_cell.angle_alpha   90.00
_cell.angle_beta   90.00
_cell.angle_gamma   90.00
#
_symmetry.space_group_name_H-M   'P 1'
#
loop_
_entity.id
_entity.type
_entity.pdbx_description
1 polymer ?
#
loop_
_entity_poly.entity_id
_entity_poly.type
_entity_poly.pdbx_seq_one_letter_code
_entity_poly.pdbx_strand_id
1 'polypeptide(L)'
;MSRKRARRGGWLVAVLAGVVVVAAAAAGSSEPAGEREGVVLSSRTVPAAGRGEAVFTVSRLGRYALTVTSGQGVELQLVDRMAGPSEWAGTAGEADGRIDRFLEPGEYKLRTRGD
;
A
#
# COMPACT_ATOMS: atom_id res chain seq x y z
N MET A 1 22.10 44.35 39.55
CA MET A 1 20.64 44.37 39.77
C MET A 1 19.93 44.29 38.40
N SER A 2 19.32 43.17 37.99
CA SER A 2 17.89 42.80 38.16
C SER A 2 16.94 43.83 37.51
N ARG A 3 16.02 43.57 36.56
CA ARG A 3 15.15 42.40 36.31
C ARG A 3 14.60 42.32 34.86
N LYS A 4 14.24 41.08 34.48
CA LYS A 4 13.36 40.65 33.37
C LYS A 4 12.00 41.36 33.32
N ARG A 5 11.42 41.44 32.10
CA ARG A 5 10.06 40.95 31.66
C ARG A 5 9.70 41.66 30.34
N ALA A 6 9.67 41.01 29.18
CA ALA A 6 8.62 40.11 28.67
C ALA A 6 7.20 40.63 28.86
N ARG A 7 6.53 41.01 27.75
CA ARG A 7 5.18 40.56 27.38
C ARG A 7 4.87 40.92 25.93
N ARG A 8 4.65 39.86 25.14
CA ARG A 8 4.14 39.83 23.77
C ARG A 8 2.69 40.31 23.80
N GLY A 9 2.30 41.15 22.85
CA GLY A 9 0.92 41.63 22.74
C GLY A 9 0.56 41.97 21.30
N GLY A 10 -0.59 41.44 20.86
CA GLY A 10 -1.35 41.98 19.74
C GLY A 10 -1.06 41.36 18.39
N TRP A 11 -1.66 40.20 18.10
CA TRP A 11 -2.08 39.92 16.72
C TRP A 11 -3.60 39.84 16.69
N LEU A 12 -4.16 40.76 15.89
CA LEU A 12 -5.56 41.04 15.68
C LEU A 12 -6.30 39.82 15.11
N VAL A 13 -7.52 39.64 15.61
CA VAL A 13 -8.53 38.70 15.14
C VAL A 13 -9.30 39.34 13.96
N ALA A 14 -9.80 38.46 13.09
CA ALA A 14 -10.95 38.62 12.19
C ALA A 14 -10.75 39.44 10.90
N VAL A 15 -10.58 38.71 9.80
CA VAL A 15 -11.32 39.01 8.57
C VAL A 15 -12.08 37.74 8.17
N LEU A 16 -13.40 37.80 8.35
CA LEU A 16 -14.38 36.87 7.81
C LEU A 16 -14.48 37.12 6.30
N ALA A 17 -14.12 36.13 5.49
CA ALA A 17 -14.52 36.05 4.09
C ALA A 17 -14.91 34.60 3.82
N GLY A 18 -16.21 34.34 3.95
CA GLY A 18 -16.81 33.05 3.69
C GLY A 18 -16.74 32.73 2.20
N VAL A 19 -16.05 31.63 1.87
CA VAL A 19 -16.27 30.90 0.62
C VAL A 19 -16.76 29.52 1.03
N VAL A 20 -18.06 29.31 0.87
CA VAL A 20 -18.66 27.98 0.94
C VAL A 20 -18.34 27.30 -0.38
N VAL A 21 -17.35 26.40 -0.38
CA VAL A 21 -17.18 25.43 -1.46
C VAL A 21 -18.10 24.25 -1.14
N VAL A 22 -19.25 24.18 -1.80
CA VAL A 22 -20.00 22.93 -1.93
C VAL A 22 -19.27 22.08 -2.97
N ALA A 23 -18.32 21.28 -2.51
CA ALA A 23 -17.76 20.21 -3.33
C ALA A 23 -18.72 19.03 -3.25
N ALA A 24 -19.42 18.80 -4.36
CA ALA A 24 -20.32 17.67 -4.55
C ALA A 24 -19.59 16.36 -4.22
N ALA A 25 -20.17 15.61 -3.29
CA ALA A 25 -19.74 14.27 -2.96
C ALA A 25 -19.98 13.34 -4.17
N ALA A 26 -18.96 13.19 -5.01
CA ALA A 26 -18.76 11.93 -5.71
C ALA A 26 -18.19 10.98 -4.65
N ALA A 27 -19.09 10.27 -3.97
CA ALA A 27 -18.76 9.16 -3.09
C ALA A 27 -18.16 8.02 -3.93
N GLY A 28 -16.90 8.18 -4.34
CA GLY A 28 -16.02 7.05 -4.56
C GLY A 28 -15.74 6.47 -3.18
N SER A 29 -16.43 5.40 -2.84
CA SER A 29 -16.31 4.68 -1.57
C SER A 29 -14.85 4.34 -1.30
N SER A 30 -14.18 5.17 -0.51
CA SER A 30 -13.02 4.73 0.28
C SER A 30 -13.59 3.96 1.47
N GLU A 31 -14.07 2.75 1.21
CA GLU A 31 -14.36 1.80 2.27
C GLU A 31 -13.05 1.60 3.05
N PRO A 32 -13.08 1.69 4.39
CA PRO A 32 -11.91 1.36 5.19
C PRO A 32 -11.52 -0.06 4.78
N ALA A 33 -10.23 -0.28 4.54
CA ALA A 33 -9.65 -1.56 4.14
C ALA A 33 -9.90 -2.61 5.24
N GLY A 34 -11.14 -3.03 5.39
CA GLY A 34 -11.50 -4.29 6.00
C GLY A 34 -10.71 -5.33 5.24
N GLU A 35 -9.96 -6.11 5.99
CA GLU A 35 -9.50 -7.44 5.63
C GLU A 35 -10.26 -7.93 4.39
N ARG A 36 -9.66 -7.84 3.19
CA ARG A 36 -10.35 -8.23 1.94
C ARG A 36 -10.85 -9.65 2.18
N GLU A 37 -12.16 -9.80 2.37
CA GLU A 37 -12.71 -10.98 3.03
C GLU A 37 -12.33 -12.22 2.20
N GLY A 38 -11.41 -13.04 2.74
CA GLY A 38 -10.86 -14.21 2.05
C GLY A 38 -9.41 -14.12 1.59
N VAL A 39 -8.62 -13.10 1.98
CA VAL A 39 -7.16 -13.15 1.86
C VAL A 39 -6.47 -12.72 3.15
N VAL A 40 -5.59 -13.59 3.67
CA VAL A 40 -4.75 -13.32 4.85
C VAL A 40 -3.28 -13.38 4.44
N LEU A 41 -2.54 -12.28 4.66
CA LEU A 41 -1.11 -12.18 4.36
C LEU A 41 -0.29 -12.34 5.65
N SER A 42 0.79 -13.14 5.59
CA SER A 42 1.74 -13.26 6.71
C SER A 42 2.53 -11.96 6.94
N SER A 43 2.82 -11.21 5.88
CA SER A 43 3.38 -9.86 5.97
C SER A 43 2.87 -9.00 4.83
N ARG A 44 2.55 -7.73 5.14
CA ARG A 44 2.19 -6.69 4.16
C ARG A 44 3.37 -5.81 3.73
N THR A 45 4.50 -5.94 4.43
CA THR A 45 5.70 -5.15 4.18
C THR A 45 6.90 -6.07 4.10
N VAL A 46 7.68 -5.92 3.04
CA VAL A 46 8.95 -6.62 2.84
C VAL A 46 10.01 -5.59 2.43
N PRO A 47 11.30 -5.86 2.66
CA PRO A 47 12.37 -5.00 2.17
C PRO A 47 12.26 -4.78 0.65
N ALA A 48 12.43 -3.53 0.22
CA ALA A 48 12.45 -3.20 -1.20
C ALA A 48 13.75 -3.66 -1.86
N ALA A 49 14.88 -3.55 -1.17
CA ALA A 49 16.18 -4.00 -1.64
C ALA A 49 16.39 -5.50 -1.38
N GLY A 50 17.11 -6.18 -2.27
CA GLY A 50 17.44 -7.59 -2.12
C GLY A 50 16.24 -8.51 -2.31
N ARG A 51 16.12 -9.56 -1.51
CA ARG A 51 15.06 -10.59 -1.64
C ARG A 51 14.10 -10.53 -0.47
N GLY A 52 12.81 -10.52 -0.77
CA GLY A 52 11.74 -10.65 0.21
C GLY A 52 10.82 -11.83 -0.10
N GLU A 53 10.14 -12.33 0.93
CA GLU A 53 9.11 -13.35 0.79
C GLU A 53 7.92 -13.00 1.68
N ALA A 54 6.72 -13.29 1.19
CA ALA A 54 5.49 -13.21 1.96
C ALA A 54 4.59 -14.39 1.59
N VAL A 55 3.99 -15.04 2.57
CA VAL A 55 3.00 -16.10 2.33
C VAL A 55 1.60 -15.50 2.49
N PHE A 56 0.65 -15.98 1.72
CA PHE A 56 -0.75 -15.60 1.88
C PHE A 56 -1.68 -16.78 1.61
N THR A 57 -2.81 -16.75 2.31
CA THR A 57 -3.88 -17.73 2.18
C THR A 57 -5.07 -17.08 1.50
N VAL A 58 -5.56 -17.71 0.43
CA VAL A 58 -6.79 -17.38 -0.27
C VAL A 58 -7.89 -18.32 0.23
N SER A 59 -9.02 -17.79 0.68
CA SER A 59 -10.16 -18.57 1.18
C SER A 59 -11.28 -18.73 0.15
N ARG A 60 -11.27 -17.92 -0.92
CA ARG A 60 -12.32 -17.93 -1.96
C ARG A 60 -11.70 -17.88 -3.34
N LEU A 61 -12.25 -18.67 -4.27
CA LEU A 61 -11.88 -18.59 -5.68
C LEU A 61 -12.22 -17.20 -6.22
N GLY A 62 -11.30 -16.61 -6.98
CA GLY A 62 -11.54 -15.28 -7.56
C GLY A 62 -10.38 -14.74 -8.39
N ARG A 63 -10.60 -13.57 -9.00
CA ARG A 63 -9.55 -12.80 -9.69
C ARG A 63 -8.87 -11.89 -8.67
N TYR A 64 -7.55 -12.04 -8.54
CA TYR A 64 -6.74 -11.24 -7.63
C TYR A 64 -5.72 -10.43 -8.40
N ALA A 65 -5.54 -9.18 -7.96
CA ALA A 65 -4.44 -8.31 -8.36
C ALA A 65 -3.43 -8.29 -7.20
N LEU A 66 -2.26 -8.86 -7.45
CA LEU A 66 -1.11 -8.86 -6.55
C LEU A 66 -0.19 -7.74 -7.01
N THR A 67 0.16 -6.82 -6.12
CA THR A 67 0.89 -5.60 -6.47
C THR A 67 1.89 -5.30 -5.38
N VAL A 68 3.11 -4.98 -5.77
CA VAL A 68 4.10 -4.35 -4.89
C VAL A 68 4.10 -2.85 -5.15
N THR A 69 4.45 -2.07 -4.13
CA THR A 69 4.62 -0.62 -4.28
C THR A 69 5.89 -0.22 -3.54
N SER A 70 6.81 0.40 -4.26
CA SER A 70 8.12 0.81 -3.77
C SER A 70 8.53 2.15 -4.38
N GLY A 71 9.37 2.90 -3.66
CA GLY A 71 10.00 4.10 -4.21
C GLY A 71 11.14 3.80 -5.20
N GLN A 72 11.58 2.53 -5.30
CA GLN A 72 12.76 2.14 -6.09
C GLN A 72 12.46 1.12 -7.20
N GLY A 73 11.24 0.58 -7.30
CA GLY A 73 10.93 -0.48 -8.26
C GLY A 73 11.36 -1.87 -7.77
N VAL A 74 10.40 -2.79 -7.70
CA VAL A 74 10.59 -4.16 -7.18
C VAL A 74 9.93 -5.17 -8.11
N GLU A 75 10.66 -6.22 -8.48
CA GLU A 75 10.10 -7.38 -9.19
C GLU A 75 9.24 -8.22 -8.24
N LEU A 76 8.12 -8.73 -8.74
CA LEU A 76 7.18 -9.58 -8.03
C LEU A 76 7.04 -10.92 -8.76
N GLN A 77 7.10 -12.02 -8.01
CA GLN A 77 6.83 -13.37 -8.51
C GLN A 77 5.84 -14.08 -7.58
N LEU A 78 4.87 -14.77 -8.17
CA LEU A 78 3.96 -15.66 -7.46
C LEU A 78 4.51 -17.08 -7.54
N VAL A 79 4.51 -17.79 -6.42
CA VAL A 79 4.86 -19.20 -6.32
C VAL A 79 3.65 -19.96 -5.83
N ASP A 80 3.14 -20.81 -6.71
CA ASP A 80 2.07 -21.76 -6.44
C ASP A 80 2.68 -23.13 -6.12
N ARG A 81 2.11 -23.86 -5.15
CA ARG A 81 2.64 -25.18 -4.76
C ARG A 81 2.49 -26.23 -5.86
N MET A 82 1.45 -26.14 -6.67
CA MET A 82 1.11 -27.07 -7.75
C MET A 82 1.68 -26.61 -9.09
N ALA A 83 1.54 -25.33 -9.43
CA ALA A 83 1.99 -24.79 -10.71
C ALA A 83 3.46 -24.31 -10.69
N GLY A 84 4.06 -24.17 -9.51
CA GLY A 84 5.42 -23.66 -9.34
C GLY A 84 5.52 -22.13 -9.45
N PRO A 85 6.75 -21.60 -9.64
CA PRO A 85 6.98 -20.17 -9.77
C PRO A 85 6.45 -19.63 -11.10
N SER A 86 5.79 -18.48 -11.05
CA SER A 86 5.42 -17.68 -12.22
C SER A 86 6.63 -16.93 -12.78
N GLU A 87 6.40 -16.23 -13.88
CA GLU A 87 7.32 -15.22 -14.40
C GLU A 87 7.50 -14.09 -13.37
N TRP A 88 8.65 -13.43 -13.41
CA TRP A 88 8.86 -12.19 -12.66
C TRP A 88 8.13 -11.05 -13.39
N ALA A 89 7.37 -10.26 -12.64
CA ALA A 89 6.69 -9.06 -13.13
C ALA A 89 7.36 -7.82 -12.55
N GLY A 90 7.55 -6.78 -13.36
CA GLY A 90 8.27 -5.56 -12.97
C GLY A 90 9.76 -5.61 -13.33
N THR A 91 10.53 -4.68 -12.80
CA THR A 91 11.97 -4.55 -13.03
C THR A 91 12.63 -3.96 -11.79
N ALA A 92 13.56 -4.68 -11.18
CA ALA A 92 14.25 -4.25 -9.97
C ALA A 92 14.99 -2.93 -10.23
N GLY A 93 14.80 -1.92 -9.37
CA GLY A 93 15.42 -0.61 -9.55
C GLY A 93 14.67 0.35 -10.50
N GLU A 94 13.63 -0.13 -11.21
CA GLU A 94 12.93 0.67 -12.23
C GLU A 94 11.41 0.68 -12.08
N ALA A 95 10.78 -0.49 -11.98
CA ALA A 95 9.33 -0.63 -12.05
C ALA A 95 8.77 -1.69 -11.10
N ASP A 96 7.69 -1.35 -10.41
CA ASP A 96 6.99 -2.28 -9.51
C ASP A 96 6.22 -3.37 -10.27
N GLY A 97 6.31 -4.58 -9.75
CA GLY A 97 5.60 -5.74 -10.26
C GLY A 97 4.11 -5.75 -9.94
N ARG A 98 3.31 -6.12 -10.92
CA ARG A 98 1.89 -6.43 -10.77
C ARG A 98 1.55 -7.74 -11.48
N ILE A 99 0.79 -8.59 -10.79
CA ILE A 99 0.31 -9.87 -11.30
C ILE A 99 -1.20 -9.92 -11.13
N ASP A 100 -1.92 -10.09 -12.24
CA ASP A 100 -3.36 -10.30 -12.22
C ASP A 100 -3.65 -11.77 -12.59
N ARG A 101 -4.17 -12.56 -11.64
CA ARG A 101 -4.40 -14.00 -11.85
C ARG A 101 -5.68 -14.46 -11.16
N PHE A 102 -6.30 -15.51 -11.70
CA PHE A 102 -7.31 -16.27 -10.97
C PHE A 102 -6.62 -17.18 -9.96
N LEU A 103 -6.99 -17.09 -8.69
CA LEU A 103 -6.49 -17.95 -7.62
C LEU A 103 -7.63 -18.76 -7.04
N GLU A 104 -7.32 -19.99 -6.67
CA GLU A 104 -8.22 -20.91 -5.98
C GLU A 104 -7.96 -20.81 -4.47
N PRO A 105 -8.85 -21.36 -3.62
CA PRO A 105 -8.58 -21.44 -2.19
C PRO A 105 -7.32 -22.26 -1.92
N GLY A 106 -6.37 -21.68 -1.19
CA GLY A 106 -5.07 -22.31 -0.96
C GLY A 106 -4.03 -21.35 -0.39
N GLU A 107 -2.85 -21.90 -0.14
CA GLU A 107 -1.68 -21.15 0.33
C GLU A 107 -0.73 -20.87 -0.84
N TYR A 108 -0.28 -19.63 -0.94
CA TYR A 108 0.57 -19.13 -1.99
C TYR A 108 1.74 -18.35 -1.41
N LYS A 109 2.85 -18.28 -2.13
CA LYS A 109 4.00 -17.47 -1.74
C LYS A 109 4.27 -16.38 -2.76
N LEU A 110 4.48 -15.16 -2.29
CA LEU A 110 5.05 -14.07 -3.04
C LEU A 110 6.55 -14.01 -2.78
N ARG A 111 7.30 -13.78 -3.84
CA ARG A 111 8.72 -13.44 -3.79
C ARG A 111 8.91 -12.07 -4.39
N THR A 112 9.74 -11.26 -3.76
CA THR A 112 10.14 -9.96 -4.26
C THR A 112 11.64 -9.91 -4.50
N ARG A 113 12.05 -9.13 -5.50
CA ARG A 113 13.44 -8.84 -5.78
C ARG A 113 13.61 -7.36 -6.13
N GLY A 114 14.49 -6.67 -5.42
CA GLY A 114 14.94 -5.33 -5.77
C GLY A 114 16.46 -5.25 -5.79
N ASP A 115 16.95 -4.09 -6.26
CA ASP A 115 18.37 -3.76 -6.38
C ASP A 115 18.97 -3.33 -5.03
#